data_AF-A0A9D9K5Z9-F1
#
_entry.id   AF-A0A9D9K5Z9-F1
#
_cell.length_a   1.000
_cell.length_b   1.000
_cell.length_c   1.000
_cell.angle_alpha   90.00
_cell.angle_beta   90.00
_cell.angle_gamma   90.00
#
_symmetry.space_group_name_H-M   'P 1'
#
loop_
_entity.id
_entity.type
_entity.pdbx_description
1 polymer ?
#
loop_
_entity_poly.entity_id
_entity_poly.type
_entity_poly.pdbx_seq_one_letter_code
_entity_poly.pdbx_strand_id
1 'polypeptide(L)'
;MSEPTRQQRQQQQVDEFITALERLDNAGRARLKRNAGRSLHEARGVHQIFYQALPYEVAGRSEEAIYFLVATLYPLADSRNDQRSLGAILRAVRQSRASESIDRRFQALLDSDGENLPFRLRQAVRLAAASDQSIDWRRLLNDLLHWDHPDRYVQLQWARDYFTDHS
;
A
#
# COMPACT_ATOMS: atom_id res chain seq x y z
N MET A 1 19.45 20.59 -18.80
CA MET A 1 18.90 19.67 -17.78
C MET A 1 18.12 18.61 -18.54
N SER A 2 18.43 17.33 -18.33
CA SER A 2 17.70 16.22 -18.98
C SER A 2 16.32 16.04 -18.33
N GLU A 3 15.32 15.68 -19.12
CA GLU A 3 13.99 15.36 -18.58
C GLU A 3 14.05 14.14 -17.65
N PRO A 4 13.27 14.14 -16.55
CA PRO A 4 13.22 13.02 -15.64
C PRO A 4 12.59 11.79 -16.32
N THR A 5 13.22 10.64 -16.10
CA THR A 5 12.70 9.35 -16.56
C THR A 5 11.32 9.06 -15.99
N ARG A 6 10.57 8.14 -16.61
CA ARG A 6 9.25 7.72 -16.10
C ARG A 6 9.32 7.25 -14.63
N GLN A 7 10.36 6.48 -14.30
CA GLN A 7 10.58 5.97 -12.95
C GLN A 7 10.85 7.09 -11.94
N GLN A 8 11.67 8.09 -12.31
CA GLN A 8 11.92 9.25 -11.45
C GLN A 8 10.65 10.08 -11.21
N ARG A 9 9.84 10.30 -12.25
CA ARG A 9 8.55 10.99 -12.11
C ARG A 9 7.58 10.26 -11.20
N GLN A 10 7.47 8.94 -11.35
CA GLN A 10 6.63 8.13 -10.46
C GLN A 10 7.12 8.19 -9.01
N GLN A 11 8.43 8.07 -8.78
CA GLN A 11 8.98 8.18 -7.43
C GLN A 11 8.65 9.54 -6.79
N GLN A 12 8.78 10.63 -7.56
CA GLN A 12 8.40 11.97 -7.10
C GLN A 12 6.90 12.05 -6.74
N GLN A 13 6.01 11.49 -7.56
CA GLN A 13 4.57 11.46 -7.31
C GLN A 13 4.22 10.66 -6.04
N VAL A 14 4.87 9.52 -5.85
CA VAL A 14 4.71 8.70 -4.63
C VAL A 14 5.17 9.47 -3.39
N ASP A 15 6.33 10.13 -3.47
CA ASP A 15 6.88 10.89 -2.35
C ASP A 15 6.02 12.10 -1.99
N GLU A 16 5.54 12.85 -2.99
CA GLU A 16 4.61 13.97 -2.82
C GLU A 16 3.33 13.50 -2.11
N PHE A 17 2.73 12.43 -2.62
CA PHE A 17 1.49 11.89 -2.08
C PHE A 17 1.61 11.44 -0.63
N ILE A 18 2.62 10.62 -0.30
CA ILE A 18 2.81 10.14 1.07
C ILE A 18 3.14 11.31 2.01
N THR A 19 3.91 12.30 1.56
CA THR A 19 4.18 13.53 2.34
C THR A 19 2.90 14.33 2.62
N ALA A 20 1.98 14.40 1.64
CA ALA A 20 0.69 15.03 1.84
C ALA A 20 -0.18 14.27 2.88
N LEU A 21 -0.18 12.93 2.84
CA LEU A 21 -0.86 12.10 3.83
C LEU A 21 -0.26 12.23 5.24
N GLU A 22 1.07 12.35 5.34
CA GLU A 22 1.78 12.58 6.61
C GLU A 22 1.31 13.86 7.31
N ARG A 23 1.02 14.91 6.53
CA ARG A 23 0.55 16.22 7.02
C ARG A 23 -0.93 16.25 7.42
N LEU A 24 -1.69 15.18 7.19
CA LEU A 24 -3.09 15.13 7.57
C LEU A 24 -3.27 15.14 9.09
N ASP A 25 -4.24 15.93 9.53
CA ASP A 25 -4.72 15.94 10.90
C ASP A 25 -5.50 14.66 11.24
N ASN A 26 -5.82 14.51 12.53
CA ASN A 26 -6.56 13.34 13.01
C ASN A 26 -7.96 13.21 12.36
N ALA A 27 -8.61 14.33 12.05
CA ALA A 27 -9.93 14.31 11.41
C ALA A 27 -9.85 13.84 9.95
N GLY A 28 -8.84 14.27 9.19
CA GLY A 28 -8.54 13.82 7.84
C GLY A 28 -8.22 12.32 7.80
N ARG A 29 -7.32 11.89 8.69
CA ARG A 29 -6.98 10.46 8.86
C ARG A 29 -8.21 9.62 9.22
N ALA A 30 -9.08 10.09 10.12
CA ALA A 30 -10.32 9.39 10.48
C ALA A 30 -11.31 9.29 9.31
N ARG A 31 -11.42 10.32 8.46
CA ARG A 31 -12.26 10.28 7.24
C ARG A 31 -11.76 9.27 6.22
N LEU A 32 -10.44 9.21 5.98
CA LEU A 32 -9.82 8.20 5.13
C LEU A 32 -10.05 6.79 5.67
N LYS A 33 -9.77 6.58 6.96
CA LYS A 33 -9.94 5.28 7.64
C LYS A 33 -11.36 4.71 7.51
N ARG A 34 -12.39 5.56 7.59
CA ARG A 34 -13.80 5.15 7.45
C ARG A 34 -14.14 4.63 6.05
N ASN A 35 -13.36 5.00 5.04
CA ASN A 35 -13.52 4.54 3.67
C ASN A 35 -12.60 3.36 3.31
N ALA A 36 -11.83 2.82 4.26
CA ALA A 36 -11.02 1.63 4.01
C ALA A 36 -11.88 0.46 3.51
N GLY A 37 -11.52 -0.10 2.36
CA GLY A 37 -12.26 -1.18 1.70
C GLY A 37 -13.44 -0.72 0.84
N ARG A 38 -13.60 0.58 0.57
CA ARG A 38 -14.49 1.11 -0.46
C ARG A 38 -13.69 1.48 -1.69
N SER A 39 -14.28 1.38 -2.87
CA SER A 39 -13.72 1.96 -4.09
C SER A 39 -13.83 3.49 -4.08
N LEU A 40 -13.09 4.14 -4.98
CA LEU A 40 -13.18 5.60 -5.18
C LEU A 40 -14.61 6.05 -5.50
N HIS A 41 -15.39 5.25 -6.23
CA HIS A 41 -16.77 5.57 -6.63
C HIS A 41 -17.79 5.43 -5.49
N GLU A 42 -17.55 4.51 -4.55
CA GLU A 42 -18.43 4.23 -3.41
C GLU A 42 -18.14 5.12 -2.20
N ALA A 43 -16.93 5.69 -2.15
CA ALA A 43 -16.51 6.53 -1.06
C ALA A 43 -17.37 7.80 -0.95
N ARG A 44 -17.50 8.32 0.28
CA ARG A 44 -18.29 9.53 0.56
C ARG A 44 -17.55 10.42 1.54
N GLY A 45 -17.64 11.73 1.32
CA GLY A 45 -17.09 12.75 2.24
C GLY A 45 -15.56 12.72 2.39
N VAL A 46 -14.84 12.18 1.40
CA VAL A 46 -13.39 12.00 1.44
C VAL A 46 -12.66 12.52 0.19
N HIS A 47 -13.39 12.74 -0.91
CA HIS A 47 -12.80 13.15 -2.19
C HIS A 47 -11.96 14.43 -2.08
N GLN A 48 -12.43 15.44 -1.36
CA GLN A 48 -11.67 16.68 -1.17
C GLN A 48 -10.28 16.41 -0.55
N ILE A 49 -10.23 15.62 0.53
CA ILE A 49 -8.97 15.28 1.22
C ILE A 49 -8.06 14.46 0.30
N PHE A 50 -8.65 13.50 -0.42
CA PHE A 50 -7.92 12.66 -1.36
C PHE A 50 -7.32 13.48 -2.50
N TYR A 51 -8.12 14.28 -3.21
CA TYR A 51 -7.65 15.08 -4.35
C TYR A 51 -6.74 16.25 -3.96
N GLN A 52 -6.80 16.73 -2.71
CA GLN A 52 -5.82 17.69 -2.19
C GLN A 52 -4.45 17.05 -1.94
N ALA A 53 -4.40 15.75 -1.68
CA ALA A 53 -3.16 15.00 -1.50
C ALA A 53 -2.62 14.42 -2.81
N LEU A 54 -3.50 14.09 -3.76
CA LEU A 54 -3.16 13.43 -5.02
C LEU A 54 -2.29 14.35 -5.92
N PRO A 55 -1.14 13.87 -6.44
CA PRO A 55 -0.36 14.61 -7.42
C PRO A 55 -1.19 14.92 -8.67
N TYR A 56 -1.08 16.14 -9.18
CA TYR A 56 -1.90 16.62 -10.30
C TYR A 56 -1.77 15.73 -11.54
N GLU A 57 -0.57 15.21 -11.82
CA GLU A 57 -0.30 14.36 -12.97
C GLU A 57 -0.98 13.00 -12.90
N VAL A 58 -1.37 12.54 -11.71
CA VAL A 58 -2.09 11.28 -11.50
C VAL A 58 -3.60 11.46 -11.64
N ALA A 59 -4.11 12.67 -11.41
CA ALA A 59 -5.53 12.96 -11.55
C ALA A 59 -6.03 12.71 -13.00
N GLY A 60 -7.18 12.07 -13.12
CA GLY A 60 -7.77 11.59 -14.38
C GLY A 60 -7.20 10.28 -14.91
N ARG A 61 -6.31 9.59 -14.18
CA ARG A 61 -5.67 8.35 -14.66
C ARG A 61 -6.18 7.10 -13.95
N SER A 62 -5.92 5.94 -14.57
CA SER A 62 -6.27 4.62 -14.00
C SER A 62 -5.67 4.36 -12.61
N GLU A 63 -4.50 4.94 -12.35
CA GLU A 63 -3.73 4.76 -11.13
C GLU A 63 -4.41 5.37 -9.89
N GLU A 64 -5.38 6.29 -10.07
CA GLU A 64 -6.12 6.93 -8.97
C GLU A 64 -6.72 5.92 -7.99
N ALA A 65 -7.21 4.79 -8.48
CA ALA A 65 -7.78 3.75 -7.64
C ALA A 65 -6.76 3.17 -6.66
N ILE A 66 -5.50 3.01 -7.07
CA ILE A 66 -4.40 2.52 -6.23
C ILE A 66 -3.97 3.57 -5.22
N TYR A 67 -3.86 4.84 -5.64
CA TYR A 67 -3.59 5.95 -4.71
C TYR A 67 -4.70 6.07 -3.66
N PHE A 68 -5.96 5.95 -4.07
CA PHE A 68 -7.10 5.99 -3.16
C PHE A 68 -7.08 4.81 -2.17
N LEU A 69 -6.78 3.60 -2.66
CA LEU A 69 -6.60 2.43 -1.81
C LEU A 69 -5.54 2.70 -0.74
N VAL A 70 -4.35 3.17 -1.13
CA VAL A 70 -3.28 3.50 -0.17
C VAL A 70 -3.71 4.59 0.80
N ALA A 71 -4.37 5.66 0.35
CA ALA A 71 -4.84 6.73 1.24
C ALA A 71 -5.79 6.23 2.32
N THR A 72 -6.70 5.32 1.99
CA THR A 72 -7.65 4.77 2.97
C THR A 72 -7.03 3.75 3.93
N LEU A 73 -5.95 3.09 3.50
CA LEU A 73 -5.18 2.15 4.33
C LEU A 73 -4.16 2.86 5.23
N TYR A 74 -3.60 3.99 4.79
CA TYR A 74 -2.56 4.74 5.49
C TYR A 74 -2.84 4.97 6.98
N PRO A 75 -4.06 5.36 7.41
CA PRO A 75 -4.38 5.55 8.84
C PRO A 75 -4.57 4.25 9.65
N LEU A 76 -4.39 3.07 9.05
CA LEU A 76 -4.57 1.77 9.71
C LEU A 76 -3.30 1.24 10.38
N ALA A 77 -2.12 1.70 9.95
CA ALA A 77 -0.84 1.26 10.47
C ALA A 77 0.16 2.43 10.54
N ASP A 78 1.12 2.34 11.45
CA ASP A 78 2.17 3.34 11.56
C ASP A 78 3.07 3.35 10.33
N SER A 79 3.66 4.51 10.07
CA SER A 79 4.59 4.70 8.95
C SER A 79 6.02 4.40 9.38
N ARG A 80 6.79 3.81 8.47
CA ARG A 80 8.26 3.74 8.55
C ARG A 80 8.84 4.06 7.18
N ASN A 81 10.16 4.27 7.11
CA ASN A 81 10.88 4.43 5.85
C ASN A 81 12.18 3.62 5.94
N ASP A 82 12.07 2.32 5.70
CA ASP A 82 13.19 1.38 5.72
C ASP A 82 13.21 0.44 4.50
N GLN A 83 12.40 0.77 3.47
CA GLN A 83 12.31 0.07 2.20
C GLN A 83 11.86 -1.39 2.30
N ARG A 84 11.36 -1.83 3.46
CA ARG A 84 10.81 -3.18 3.60
C ARG A 84 9.51 -3.33 2.83
N SER A 85 9.44 -4.40 2.05
CA SER A 85 8.20 -4.82 1.38
C SER A 85 7.17 -5.32 2.40
N LEU A 86 5.90 -5.39 1.97
CA LEU A 86 4.86 -6.01 2.78
C LEU A 86 5.13 -7.50 3.03
N GLY A 87 5.81 -8.19 2.10
CA GLY A 87 6.28 -9.56 2.29
C GLY A 87 7.21 -9.70 3.50
N ALA A 88 8.25 -8.86 3.58
CA ALA A 88 9.16 -8.86 4.73
C ALA A 88 8.42 -8.57 6.05
N ILE A 89 7.49 -7.61 6.03
CA ILE A 89 6.68 -7.26 7.20
C ILE A 89 5.82 -8.45 7.65
N LEU A 90 5.12 -9.11 6.73
CA LEU A 90 4.26 -10.24 7.08
C LEU A 90 5.04 -11.49 7.51
N ARG A 91 6.29 -11.66 7.07
CA ARG A 91 7.19 -12.69 7.63
C ARG A 91 7.49 -12.43 9.10
N ALA A 92 7.81 -11.19 9.46
CA ALA A 92 8.01 -10.82 10.86
C ALA A 92 6.74 -11.07 11.70
N VAL A 93 5.55 -10.77 11.14
CA VAL A 93 4.26 -11.09 11.80
C VAL A 93 4.05 -12.60 11.95
N ARG A 94 4.39 -13.40 10.92
CA ARG A 94 4.30 -14.86 10.98
C ARG A 94 5.19 -15.42 12.08
N GLN A 95 6.43 -14.94 12.18
CA GLN A 95 7.40 -15.36 13.19
C GLN A 95 6.94 -14.97 14.60
N SER A 96 6.44 -13.73 14.80
CA SER A 96 5.98 -13.28 16.12
C SER A 96 4.72 -14.00 16.61
N ARG A 97 3.84 -14.43 15.70
CA ARG A 97 2.58 -15.12 16.03
C ARG A 97 2.64 -16.64 15.95
N ALA A 98 3.74 -17.22 15.46
CA ALA A 98 3.90 -18.66 15.21
C ALA A 98 2.68 -19.30 14.49
N SER A 99 2.20 -18.66 13.42
CA SER A 99 0.94 -19.07 12.74
C SER A 99 1.11 -19.37 11.25
N GLU A 100 1.03 -20.65 10.90
CA GLU A 100 1.00 -21.12 9.51
C GLU A 100 -0.25 -20.65 8.73
N SER A 101 -1.31 -20.24 9.44
CA SER A 101 -2.51 -19.69 8.78
C SER A 101 -2.21 -18.38 8.02
N ILE A 102 -1.13 -17.70 8.37
CA ILE A 102 -0.66 -16.48 7.70
C ILE A 102 -0.07 -16.83 6.34
N ASP A 103 0.58 -17.98 6.18
CA ASP A 103 1.14 -18.43 4.89
C ASP A 103 0.05 -18.52 3.82
N ARG A 104 -1.08 -19.15 4.16
CA ARG A 104 -2.23 -19.28 3.25
C ARG A 104 -2.85 -17.93 2.90
N ARG A 105 -2.98 -17.03 3.89
CA ARG A 105 -3.51 -15.67 3.65
C ARG A 105 -2.58 -14.85 2.78
N PHE A 106 -1.27 -15.02 2.96
CA PHE A 106 -0.26 -14.33 2.17
C PHE A 106 -0.21 -14.86 0.74
N GLN A 107 -0.26 -16.17 0.53
CA GLN A 107 -0.39 -16.74 -0.82
C GLN A 107 -1.64 -16.22 -1.54
N ALA A 108 -2.79 -16.22 -0.87
CA ALA A 108 -4.01 -15.66 -1.46
C ALA A 108 -3.90 -14.16 -1.78
N LEU A 109 -3.09 -13.39 -1.04
CA LEU A 109 -2.77 -12.01 -1.37
C LEU A 109 -1.92 -11.93 -2.64
N LEU A 110 -0.87 -12.74 -2.77
CA LEU A 110 -0.01 -12.78 -3.97
C LEU A 110 -0.79 -13.16 -5.24
N ASP A 111 -1.81 -14.01 -5.10
CA ASP A 111 -2.67 -14.45 -6.21
C ASP A 111 -3.85 -13.52 -6.48
N SER A 112 -3.95 -12.39 -5.77
CA SER A 112 -5.02 -11.43 -5.99
C SER A 112 -4.84 -10.66 -7.29
N ASP A 113 -5.92 -10.55 -8.04
CA ASP A 113 -6.12 -9.59 -9.12
C ASP A 113 -6.59 -8.23 -8.56
N GLY A 114 -6.77 -7.24 -9.44
CA GLY A 114 -7.21 -5.90 -9.06
C GLY A 114 -8.53 -5.83 -8.29
N GLU A 115 -9.44 -6.79 -8.47
CA GLU A 115 -10.73 -6.82 -7.74
C GLU A 115 -10.58 -7.33 -6.31
N ASN A 116 -9.78 -8.38 -6.11
CA ASN A 116 -9.60 -9.01 -4.80
C ASN A 116 -8.51 -8.34 -3.95
N LEU A 117 -7.56 -7.66 -4.60
CA LEU A 117 -6.42 -7.02 -3.95
C LEU A 117 -6.82 -6.04 -2.84
N PRO A 118 -7.77 -5.10 -3.03
CA PRO A 118 -8.15 -4.15 -1.97
C PRO A 118 -8.59 -4.82 -0.67
N PHE A 119 -9.39 -5.87 -0.77
CA PHE A 119 -9.91 -6.60 0.39
C PHE A 119 -8.78 -7.32 1.14
N ARG A 120 -7.96 -8.09 0.43
CA ARG A 120 -6.88 -8.88 1.05
C ARG A 120 -5.75 -7.98 1.57
N LEU A 121 -5.41 -6.93 0.83
CA LEU A 121 -4.40 -5.96 1.26
C LEU A 121 -4.82 -5.29 2.57
N ARG A 122 -6.10 -4.89 2.69
CA ARG A 122 -6.62 -4.34 3.95
C ARG A 122 -6.47 -5.32 5.11
N GLN A 123 -6.74 -6.60 4.90
CA GLN A 123 -6.56 -7.62 5.93
C GLN A 123 -5.09 -7.74 6.34
N ALA A 124 -4.17 -7.75 5.39
CA ALA A 124 -2.73 -7.79 5.63
C ALA A 124 -2.22 -6.57 6.41
N VAL A 125 -2.63 -5.35 6.00
CA VAL A 125 -2.27 -4.11 6.70
C VAL A 125 -2.77 -4.11 8.15
N ARG A 126 -4.01 -4.54 8.38
CA ARG A 126 -4.55 -4.65 9.75
C ARG A 126 -3.83 -5.69 10.58
N LEU A 127 -3.41 -6.79 9.97
CA LEU A 127 -2.65 -7.84 10.64
C LEU A 127 -1.25 -7.33 11.05
N ALA A 128 -0.59 -6.56 10.17
CA ALA A 128 0.68 -5.90 10.48
C ALA A 128 0.52 -4.92 11.65
N ALA A 129 -0.48 -4.02 11.58
CA ALA A 129 -0.76 -3.06 12.65
C ALA A 129 -1.07 -3.74 14.00
N ALA A 130 -1.86 -4.82 13.99
CA ALA A 130 -2.19 -5.59 15.20
C ALA A 130 -1.01 -6.40 15.75
N SER A 131 0.16 -6.37 15.09
CA SER A 131 1.38 -7.06 15.49
C SER A 131 2.55 -6.08 15.64
N ASP A 132 2.22 -4.80 15.89
CA ASP A 132 3.16 -3.69 16.09
C ASP A 132 4.17 -3.53 14.95
N GLN A 133 3.79 -3.89 13.72
CA GLN A 133 4.59 -3.66 12.54
C GLN A 133 4.12 -2.41 11.80
N SER A 134 5.06 -1.49 11.58
CA SER A 134 4.89 -0.32 10.71
C SER A 134 5.08 -0.68 9.23
N ILE A 135 4.56 0.15 8.34
CA ILE A 135 4.58 -0.05 6.87
C ILE A 135 5.38 1.07 6.20
N ASP A 136 6.22 0.69 5.23
CA ASP A 136 6.78 1.65 4.28
C ASP A 136 5.76 1.92 3.17
N TRP A 137 5.01 3.01 3.34
CA TRP A 137 3.91 3.36 2.43
C TRP A 137 4.37 3.79 1.05
N ARG A 138 5.59 4.34 0.93
CA ARG A 138 6.19 4.70 -0.36
C ARG A 138 6.53 3.44 -1.13
N ARG A 139 7.17 2.47 -0.46
CA ARG A 139 7.46 1.16 -1.04
C ARG A 139 6.17 0.44 -1.44
N LEU A 140 5.18 0.40 -0.55
CA LEU A 140 3.91 -0.27 -0.81
C LEU A 140 3.17 0.36 -2.00
N LEU A 141 3.06 1.69 -2.09
CA LEU A 141 2.39 2.34 -3.21
C LEU A 141 3.11 2.03 -4.54
N ASN A 142 4.44 2.09 -4.56
CA ASN A 142 5.22 1.72 -5.74
C ASN A 142 4.99 0.27 -6.17
N ASP A 143 4.95 -0.66 -5.22
CA ASP A 143 4.67 -2.08 -5.49
C ASP A 143 3.26 -2.25 -6.08
N LEU A 144 2.24 -1.57 -5.54
CA LEU A 144 0.86 -1.68 -6.02
C LEU A 144 0.65 -1.06 -7.41
N LEU A 145 1.37 0.01 -7.76
CA LEU A 145 1.33 0.60 -9.10
C LEU A 145 1.86 -0.35 -10.18
N HIS A 146 2.60 -1.39 -9.80
CA HIS A 146 3.13 -2.41 -10.69
C HIS A 146 2.56 -3.79 -10.42
N TRP A 147 1.47 -3.88 -9.65
CA TRP A 147 0.89 -5.16 -9.25
C TRP A 147 0.47 -6.01 -10.45
N ASP A 148 -0.14 -5.38 -11.46
CA ASP A 148 -0.65 -6.07 -12.66
C ASP A 148 0.41 -6.20 -13.77
N HIS A 149 1.70 -6.00 -13.47
CA HIS A 149 2.75 -6.18 -14.46
C HIS A 149 2.80 -7.66 -14.94
N PRO A 150 2.90 -7.94 -16.25
CA PRO A 150 2.88 -9.31 -16.79
C PRO A 150 3.90 -10.26 -16.16
N ASP A 151 5.11 -9.75 -15.87
CA ASP A 151 6.19 -10.53 -15.26
C ASP A 151 5.97 -10.85 -13.77
N ARG A 152 4.93 -10.29 -13.14
CA ARG A 152 4.57 -10.47 -11.72
C ARG A 152 5.75 -10.28 -10.75
N TYR A 153 6.66 -9.36 -11.09
CA TYR A 153 7.90 -9.20 -10.33
C TYR A 153 7.67 -8.71 -8.90
N VAL A 154 6.58 -7.96 -8.65
CA VAL A 154 6.21 -7.49 -7.30
C VAL A 154 5.84 -8.68 -6.43
N GLN A 155 4.96 -9.55 -6.92
CA GLN A 155 4.53 -10.75 -6.21
C GLN A 155 5.72 -11.69 -5.97
N LEU A 156 6.59 -11.87 -6.96
CA LEU A 156 7.81 -12.67 -6.81
C LEU A 156 8.76 -12.06 -5.77
N GLN A 157 8.93 -10.74 -5.75
CA GLN A 157 9.77 -10.08 -4.75
C GLN A 157 9.17 -10.23 -3.35
N TRP A 158 7.88 -9.98 -3.18
CA TRP A 158 7.19 -10.16 -1.91
C TRP A 158 7.26 -11.62 -1.43
N ALA A 159 7.13 -12.59 -2.32
CA ALA A 159 7.29 -14.01 -2.01
C ALA A 159 8.73 -14.33 -1.53
N ARG A 160 9.75 -13.81 -2.22
CA ARG A 160 11.15 -13.96 -1.78
C ARG A 160 11.34 -13.39 -0.38
N ASP A 161 10.94 -12.15 -0.16
CA ASP A 161 11.11 -11.49 1.15
C ASP A 161 10.38 -12.22 2.28
N TYR A 162 9.27 -12.90 1.95
CA TYR A 162 8.44 -13.62 2.90
C TYR A 162 8.92 -15.05 3.21
N PHE A 163 9.31 -15.82 2.20
CA PHE A 163 9.64 -17.25 2.33
C PHE A 163 11.13 -17.54 2.43
N THR A 164 12.01 -16.63 2.01
CA THR A 164 13.45 -16.84 2.11
C THR A 164 13.98 -16.32 3.45
N ASP A 165 14.48 -17.22 4.28
CA ASP A 165 15.25 -16.85 5.46
C ASP A 165 16.60 -16.28 4.99
N HIS A 166 16.73 -14.96 5.05
CA HIS A 166 18.05 -14.34 5.12
C HIS A 166 18.50 -14.48 6.57
N SER A 167 19.12 -15.63 6.87
CA SER A 167 19.93 -15.85 8.07
C SER A 167 21.25 -15.09 7.97
#